data_AF-A0AAU1DZF4-F1
#
_entry.id   AF-A0AAU1DZF4-F1
#
_cell.length_a   1.000
_cell.length_b   1.000
_cell.length_c   1.000
_cell.angle_alpha   90.00
_cell.angle_beta   90.00
_cell.angle_gamma   90.00
#
_symmetry.space_group_name_H-M   'P 1'
#
loop_
_entity.id
_entity.type
_entity.pdbx_description
1 polymer ?
#
loop_
_entity_poly.entity_id
_entity_poly.type
_entity_poly.pdbx_seq_one_letter_code
_entity_poly.pdbx_strand_id
1 'polypeptide(L)'
;MSDDEDVDARWESAHRAVYGCGAWERARLQADVLVAWHTERTAAFGAPVPDRPLVRTAPRVKWPWGSGSDENTTGLVLWRLAHETGVLVDQVLLTDAVRYCEEPGVVPSAAGPLPDQARRGGIAVGSPESVAAIGRILRAHVADGSAQSPPRTARRMTVGGRVRELRATPDWDGGDWPAALALARRAMRRADDLRDQGTWQPTARERAIAGRIRLDREPADEAALSRPPTPDWPARARRLLHLALALSTAADSLPGEDGSSPSPLATALSATADAFALLRAGTEEIEHLWAAEPRVPADPDTWELCHVPAALRTQIEETEHLVRAAEAFLWVAACG
;
A
#
# COMPACT_ATOMS: atom_id res chain seq x y z
N MET A 1 -39.35 5.12 12.82
CA MET A 1 -38.05 4.44 12.67
C MET A 1 -38.25 3.42 11.59
N SER A 2 -37.96 3.83 10.36
CA SER A 2 -38.36 3.16 9.11
C SER A 2 -37.25 2.23 8.64
N ASP A 3 -37.63 1.23 7.84
CA ASP A 3 -36.73 0.22 7.25
C ASP A 3 -35.46 0.81 6.60
N ASP A 4 -35.50 2.06 6.12
CA ASP A 4 -34.35 2.79 5.56
C ASP A 4 -33.24 3.10 6.59
N GLU A 5 -33.58 3.40 7.84
CA GLU A 5 -32.57 3.66 8.91
C GLU A 5 -31.78 2.38 9.23
N ASP A 6 -32.45 1.22 9.15
CA ASP A 6 -31.83 -0.09 9.38
C ASP A 6 -30.92 -0.53 8.22
N VAL A 7 -31.26 -0.15 6.98
CA VAL A 7 -30.42 -0.40 5.79
C VAL A 7 -29.14 0.43 5.85
N ASP A 8 -29.25 1.73 6.15
CA ASP A 8 -28.11 2.64 6.27
C ASP A 8 -27.14 2.20 7.37
N ALA A 9 -27.67 1.80 8.53
CA ALA A 9 -26.87 1.32 9.65
C ALA A 9 -26.10 0.02 9.31
N ARG A 10 -26.74 -0.91 8.58
CA ARG A 10 -26.09 -2.14 8.12
C ARG A 10 -24.98 -1.87 7.09
N TRP A 11 -25.22 -0.95 6.15
CA TRP A 11 -24.24 -0.57 5.14
C TRP A 11 -23.00 0.10 5.73
N GLU A 12 -23.20 1.02 6.68
CA GLU A 12 -22.09 1.67 7.40
C GLU A 12 -21.34 0.68 8.32
N SER A 13 -22.06 -0.25 8.97
CA SER A 13 -21.44 -1.32 9.76
C SER A 13 -20.59 -2.26 8.91
N ALA A 14 -21.00 -2.54 7.67
CA ALA A 14 -20.21 -3.34 6.74
C ALA A 14 -18.87 -2.65 6.43
N HIS A 15 -18.86 -1.33 6.20
CA HIS A 15 -17.62 -0.57 5.98
C HIS A 15 -16.69 -0.64 7.19
N ARG A 16 -17.22 -0.47 8.41
CA ARG A 16 -16.39 -0.55 9.64
C ARG A 16 -15.82 -1.94 9.87
N ALA A 17 -16.59 -2.98 9.58
CA ALA A 17 -16.12 -4.36 9.69
C ALA A 17 -14.99 -4.65 8.70
N VAL A 18 -15.04 -4.07 7.50
CA VAL A 18 -14.07 -4.33 6.43
C VAL A 18 -12.83 -3.44 6.52
N TYR A 19 -13.00 -2.14 6.75
CA TYR A 19 -11.92 -1.15 6.67
C TYR A 19 -11.43 -0.66 8.04
N GLY A 20 -12.10 -1.04 9.13
CA GLY A 20 -11.87 -0.45 10.46
C GLY A 20 -12.37 1.00 10.59
N CYS A 21 -12.95 1.56 9.53
CA CYS A 21 -13.46 2.93 9.48
C CYS A 21 -14.79 3.03 8.73
N GLY A 22 -15.45 4.18 8.87
CA GLY A 22 -16.75 4.43 8.22
C GLY A 22 -16.65 4.66 6.70
N ALA A 23 -17.77 4.56 5.99
CA ALA A 23 -17.80 4.68 4.53
C ALA A 23 -17.27 6.04 4.05
N TRP A 24 -17.65 7.13 4.72
CA TRP A 24 -17.18 8.48 4.39
C TRP A 24 -15.66 8.63 4.57
N GLU A 25 -15.13 8.13 5.68
CA GLU A 25 -13.69 8.20 5.96
C GLU A 25 -12.91 7.42 4.91
N ARG A 26 -13.38 6.23 4.54
CA ARG A 26 -12.80 5.46 3.44
C ARG A 26 -12.84 6.25 2.14
N ALA A 27 -13.99 6.79 1.74
CA ALA A 27 -14.13 7.55 0.50
C ALA A 27 -13.21 8.78 0.44
N ARG A 28 -13.08 9.52 1.53
CA ARG A 28 -12.16 10.65 1.62
C ARG A 28 -10.70 10.22 1.45
N LEU A 29 -10.29 9.13 2.10
CA LEU A 29 -8.92 8.61 1.98
C LEU A 29 -8.62 8.11 0.56
N GLN A 30 -9.59 7.49 -0.12
CA GLN A 30 -9.42 7.09 -1.53
C GLN A 30 -9.34 8.31 -2.45
N ALA A 31 -10.20 9.30 -2.24
CA ALA A 31 -10.23 10.53 -3.00
C ALA A 31 -8.93 11.32 -2.90
N ASP A 32 -8.38 11.43 -1.69
CA ASP A 32 -7.09 12.08 -1.42
C ASP A 32 -5.97 11.51 -2.31
N VAL A 33 -5.86 10.17 -2.35
CA VAL A 33 -4.87 9.45 -3.16
C VAL A 33 -5.06 9.68 -4.68
N LEU A 34 -6.31 9.68 -5.16
CA LEU A 34 -6.60 9.92 -6.58
C LEU A 34 -6.26 11.36 -6.99
N VAL A 35 -6.72 12.35 -6.21
CA VAL A 35 -6.47 13.78 -6.47
C VAL A 35 -4.98 14.11 -6.37
N ALA A 36 -4.28 13.54 -5.37
CA ALA A 36 -2.84 13.63 -5.19
C ALA A 36 -2.08 13.29 -6.48
N TRP A 37 -2.35 12.10 -7.01
CA TRP A 37 -1.72 11.59 -8.21
C TRP A 37 -1.95 12.50 -9.41
N HIS A 38 -3.20 12.94 -9.58
CA HIS A 38 -3.58 13.78 -10.71
C HIS A 38 -2.88 15.15 -10.66
N THR A 39 -2.79 15.73 -9.47
CA THR A 39 -2.11 17.01 -9.24
C THR A 39 -0.63 16.91 -9.53
N GLU A 40 0.03 15.85 -9.06
CA GLU A 40 1.45 15.63 -9.29
C GLU A 40 1.77 15.43 -10.78
N ARG A 41 0.94 14.68 -11.51
CA ARG A 41 1.11 14.52 -12.96
C ARG A 41 0.85 15.81 -13.72
N THR A 42 -0.19 16.56 -13.40
CA THR A 42 -0.49 17.81 -14.12
C THR A 42 0.59 18.87 -13.88
N ALA A 43 1.13 18.98 -12.65
CA ALA A 43 2.25 19.86 -12.33
C ALA A 43 3.55 19.48 -13.06
N ALA A 44 3.80 18.18 -13.30
CA ALA A 44 4.98 17.71 -14.03
C ALA A 44 4.96 18.04 -15.54
N PHE A 45 3.78 18.29 -16.13
CA PHE A 45 3.61 18.46 -17.57
C PHE A 45 3.22 19.89 -18.02
N GLY A 46 3.09 20.86 -17.11
CA GLY A 46 2.81 22.26 -17.50
C GLY A 46 2.95 23.28 -16.38
N ALA A 47 3.88 24.22 -16.55
CA ALA A 47 4.17 25.43 -15.74
C ALA A 47 5.16 25.29 -14.56
N PRO A 48 6.03 26.31 -14.34
CA PRO A 48 7.14 26.22 -13.41
C PRO A 48 6.64 26.21 -11.96
N VAL A 49 7.16 25.27 -11.18
CA VAL A 49 7.06 25.28 -9.71
C VAL A 49 7.66 26.61 -9.21
N PRO A 50 6.96 27.40 -8.38
CA PRO A 50 7.56 28.62 -7.82
C PRO A 50 8.82 28.26 -7.04
N ASP A 51 9.92 28.96 -7.35
CA ASP A 51 11.27 28.76 -6.81
C ASP A 51 11.25 28.44 -5.31
N ARG A 52 11.41 27.14 -5.00
CA ARG A 52 11.92 26.69 -3.72
C ARG A 52 13.29 26.09 -3.97
N PRO A 53 14.33 26.52 -3.25
CA PRO A 53 15.70 26.10 -3.53
C PRO A 53 15.81 24.58 -3.44
N LEU A 54 16.22 23.98 -4.56
CA LEU A 54 16.57 22.57 -4.69
C LEU A 54 17.81 22.27 -3.85
N VAL A 55 17.63 22.06 -2.55
CA VAL A 55 18.62 21.39 -1.71
C VAL A 55 18.28 19.91 -1.70
N ARG A 56 19.03 19.15 -2.51
CA ARG A 56 19.18 17.71 -2.36
C ARG A 56 19.83 17.42 -1.01
N THR A 57 19.05 16.96 -0.03
CA THR A 57 19.36 16.01 1.07
C THR A 57 18.36 16.19 2.22
N ALA A 58 17.10 15.83 1.99
CA ALA A 58 16.12 15.59 3.04
C ALA A 58 15.11 14.56 2.52
N PRO A 59 14.55 13.68 3.38
CA PRO A 59 13.40 12.88 3.00
C PRO A 59 12.35 13.84 2.43
N ARG A 60 11.83 13.55 1.23
CA ARG A 60 10.79 14.35 0.57
C ARG A 60 9.76 14.68 1.64
N VAL A 61 9.66 15.93 2.05
CA VAL A 61 8.64 16.38 2.99
C VAL A 61 7.33 16.07 2.30
N LYS A 62 6.70 14.99 2.76
CA LYS A 62 5.40 14.50 2.35
C LYS A 62 4.48 15.72 2.40
N TRP A 63 4.03 16.16 1.22
CA TRP A 63 3.29 17.42 1.05
C TRP A 63 2.16 17.52 2.08
N PRO A 64 1.82 18.74 2.56
CA PRO A 64 0.84 18.89 3.62
C PRO A 64 -0.56 18.54 3.08
N TRP A 65 -0.98 17.29 3.27
CA TRP A 65 -2.34 16.83 2.99
C TRP A 65 -3.31 17.43 3.99
N GLY A 66 -4.33 18.10 3.48
CA GLY A 66 -5.43 18.62 4.28
C GLY A 66 -6.08 19.84 3.64
N SER A 67 -7.37 19.69 3.32
CA SER A 67 -8.37 20.74 3.06
C SER A 67 -8.44 21.39 1.66
N GLY A 68 -8.26 20.64 0.57
CA GLY A 68 -8.78 21.07 -0.73
C GLY A 68 -10.29 20.82 -0.86
N SER A 69 -10.96 21.58 -1.72
CA SER A 69 -12.36 21.33 -2.10
C SER A 69 -12.52 20.04 -2.92
N ASP A 70 -11.45 19.64 -3.61
CA ASP A 70 -11.50 18.63 -4.65
C ASP A 70 -11.46 17.21 -4.07
N GLU A 71 -10.71 16.98 -2.98
CA GLU A 71 -10.72 15.69 -2.27
C GLU A 71 -12.07 15.44 -1.60
N ASN A 72 -12.67 16.48 -1.00
CA ASN A 72 -13.99 16.36 -0.36
C ASN A 72 -15.09 16.14 -1.40
N THR A 73 -15.03 16.84 -2.54
CA THR A 73 -16.01 16.66 -3.62
C THR A 73 -15.85 15.29 -4.28
N THR A 74 -14.62 14.85 -4.52
CA THR A 74 -14.35 13.50 -5.04
C THR A 74 -14.81 12.44 -4.04
N GLY A 75 -14.49 12.59 -2.76
CA GLY A 75 -14.94 11.69 -1.70
C GLY A 75 -16.47 11.60 -1.64
N LEU A 76 -17.17 12.72 -1.82
CA LEU A 76 -18.62 12.76 -1.85
C LEU A 76 -19.20 12.03 -3.07
N VAL A 77 -18.62 12.23 -4.27
CA VAL A 77 -19.02 11.48 -5.48
C VAL A 77 -18.87 9.98 -5.25
N LEU A 78 -17.71 9.55 -4.75
CA LEU A 78 -17.42 8.12 -4.53
C LEU A 78 -18.33 7.52 -3.45
N TRP A 79 -18.51 8.22 -2.33
CA TRP A 79 -19.38 7.79 -1.24
C TRP A 79 -20.84 7.68 -1.69
N ARG A 80 -21.34 8.68 -2.42
CA ARG A 80 -22.71 8.72 -2.90
C ARG A 80 -22.99 7.59 -3.87
N LEU A 81 -22.11 7.41 -4.84
CA LEU A 81 -22.24 6.33 -5.81
C LEU A 81 -22.18 4.94 -5.14
N ALA A 82 -21.31 4.76 -4.14
CA ALA A 82 -21.26 3.52 -3.36
C ALA A 82 -22.58 3.26 -2.60
N HIS A 83 -23.15 4.31 -1.99
CA HIS A 83 -24.41 4.23 -1.26
C HIS A 83 -25.59 3.89 -2.18
N GLU A 84 -25.73 4.61 -3.30
CA GLU A 84 -26.83 4.41 -4.27
C GLU A 84 -26.80 3.04 -4.94
N THR A 85 -25.61 2.44 -5.08
CA THR A 85 -25.43 1.11 -5.67
C THR A 85 -25.36 0.00 -4.61
N GLY A 86 -25.39 0.34 -3.32
CA GLY A 86 -25.36 -0.63 -2.22
C GLY A 86 -24.06 -1.41 -2.12
N VAL A 87 -22.93 -0.85 -2.56
CA VAL A 87 -21.61 -1.50 -2.55
C VAL A 87 -20.66 -0.82 -1.56
N LEU A 88 -19.51 -1.45 -1.31
CA LEU A 88 -18.44 -0.80 -0.55
C LEU A 88 -17.74 0.26 -1.41
N VAL A 89 -17.21 1.33 -0.79
CA VAL A 89 -16.48 2.41 -1.50
C VAL A 89 -15.39 1.88 -2.44
N ASP A 90 -14.59 0.89 -2.01
CA ASP A 90 -13.53 0.33 -2.85
C ASP A 90 -14.04 -0.43 -4.07
N GLN A 91 -15.31 -0.88 -4.05
CA GLN A 91 -15.93 -1.67 -5.11
C GLN A 91 -16.57 -0.82 -6.20
N VAL A 92 -16.68 0.50 -5.99
CA VAL A 92 -17.16 1.44 -7.01
C VAL A 92 -16.28 1.34 -8.26
N LEU A 93 -16.90 1.10 -9.41
CA LEU A 93 -16.21 1.09 -10.70
C LEU A 93 -15.83 2.52 -11.10
N LEU A 94 -14.56 2.74 -11.47
CA LEU A 94 -14.11 4.07 -11.89
C LEU A 94 -14.87 4.57 -13.12
N THR A 95 -15.27 3.69 -14.02
CA THR A 95 -16.08 4.04 -15.20
C THR A 95 -17.48 4.53 -14.83
N ASP A 96 -18.07 3.98 -13.77
CA ASP A 96 -19.39 4.42 -13.30
C ASP A 96 -19.27 5.75 -12.54
N ALA A 97 -18.19 5.95 -11.80
CA ALA A 97 -17.87 7.24 -11.18
C ALA A 97 -17.65 8.34 -12.23
N VAL A 98 -16.99 8.03 -13.35
CA VAL A 98 -16.87 8.96 -14.49
C VAL A 98 -18.25 9.28 -15.08
N ARG A 99 -19.09 8.27 -15.33
CA ARG A 99 -20.44 8.46 -15.87
C ARG A 99 -21.29 9.34 -14.95
N TYR A 100 -21.25 9.09 -13.64
CA TYR A 100 -21.95 9.88 -12.63
C TYR A 100 -21.57 11.38 -12.68
N CYS A 101 -20.29 11.69 -12.92
CA CYS A 101 -19.84 13.08 -13.08
C CYS A 101 -20.21 13.75 -14.42
N GLU A 102 -20.61 12.97 -15.43
CA GLU A 102 -20.98 13.47 -16.77
C GLU A 102 -22.50 13.73 -16.91
N GLU A 103 -23.30 13.26 -15.94
CA GLU A 103 -24.74 13.45 -15.96
C GLU A 103 -25.13 14.94 -15.79
N PRO A 104 -25.91 15.51 -16.72
CA PRO A 104 -26.24 16.94 -16.69
C PRO A 104 -26.96 17.35 -15.41
N GLY A 105 -26.42 18.35 -14.70
CA GLY A 105 -27.04 18.92 -13.51
C GLY A 105 -26.91 18.07 -12.24
N VAL A 106 -26.15 16.97 -12.26
CA VAL A 106 -25.89 16.18 -11.06
C VAL A 106 -24.98 16.95 -10.11
N VAL A 107 -25.51 17.20 -8.92
CA VAL A 107 -24.80 17.72 -7.78
C VAL A 107 -24.98 16.69 -6.67
N PRO A 108 -23.92 16.00 -6.22
CA PRO A 108 -24.07 14.96 -5.22
C PRO A 108 -24.65 15.57 -3.95
N SER A 109 -25.80 15.04 -3.53
CA SER A 109 -26.45 15.51 -2.32
C SER A 109 -25.66 15.07 -1.10
N ALA A 110 -25.46 16.00 -0.16
CA ALA A 110 -24.99 15.68 1.19
C ALA A 110 -26.10 15.08 2.08
N ALA A 111 -27.30 14.82 1.53
CA ALA A 111 -28.36 14.10 2.23
C ALA A 111 -28.04 12.59 2.27
N GLY A 112 -28.36 11.94 3.40
CA GLY A 112 -27.99 10.55 3.71
C GLY A 112 -27.11 10.46 4.96
N PRO A 113 -26.64 9.26 5.35
CA PRO A 113 -25.94 8.98 6.61
C PRO A 113 -24.48 9.47 6.59
N LEU A 114 -24.24 10.70 6.14
CA LEU A 114 -22.94 11.34 6.30
C LEU A 114 -22.65 11.57 7.79
N PRO A 115 -21.45 11.22 8.28
CA PRO A 115 -21.04 11.56 9.63
C PRO A 115 -21.16 13.07 9.88
N ASP A 116 -21.56 13.47 11.08
CA ASP A 116 -21.69 14.89 11.41
C ASP A 116 -20.40 15.69 11.20
N GLN A 117 -19.23 15.05 11.28
CA GLN A 117 -17.94 15.69 10.96
C GLN A 117 -17.83 16.07 9.48
N ALA A 118 -18.39 15.25 8.58
CA ALA A 118 -18.47 15.52 7.16
C ALA A 118 -19.39 16.74 6.91
N ARG A 119 -20.54 16.78 7.58
CA ARG A 119 -21.50 17.90 7.50
C ARG A 119 -20.96 19.21 8.09
N ARG A 120 -20.21 19.13 9.20
CA ARG A 120 -19.61 20.28 9.91
C ARG A 120 -18.31 20.79 9.28
N GLY A 121 -17.58 19.94 8.56
CA GLY A 121 -16.30 20.26 7.93
C GLY A 121 -16.40 21.14 6.69
N GLY A 122 -17.60 21.59 6.31
CA GLY A 122 -17.79 22.41 5.12
C GLY A 122 -17.54 21.60 3.85
N ILE A 123 -18.20 20.45 3.69
CA ILE A 123 -18.40 19.87 2.36
C ILE A 123 -19.12 20.95 1.55
N ALA A 124 -18.36 21.73 0.80
CA ALA A 124 -18.90 22.52 -0.27
C ALA A 124 -19.53 21.50 -1.19
N VAL A 125 -20.86 21.45 -1.22
CA VAL A 125 -21.60 20.72 -2.24
C VAL A 125 -21.08 21.30 -3.55
N GLY A 126 -20.21 20.53 -4.23
CA GLY A 126 -19.46 21.02 -5.37
C GLY A 126 -20.43 21.58 -6.40
N SER A 127 -20.10 22.70 -7.02
CA SER A 127 -20.92 23.19 -8.12
C SER A 127 -20.91 22.15 -9.26
N PRO A 128 -21.86 22.19 -10.20
CA PRO A 128 -21.81 21.32 -11.39
C PRO A 128 -20.45 21.38 -12.09
N GLU A 129 -19.80 22.55 -12.10
CA GLU A 129 -18.45 22.73 -12.63
C GLU A 129 -17.37 21.98 -11.82
N SER A 130 -17.47 21.97 -10.49
CA SER A 130 -16.59 21.15 -9.63
C SER A 130 -16.77 19.66 -9.90
N VAL A 131 -18.02 19.18 -10.02
CA VAL A 131 -18.31 17.77 -10.33
C VAL A 131 -17.75 17.39 -11.72
N ALA A 132 -17.92 18.26 -12.71
CA ALA A 132 -17.34 18.06 -14.04
C ALA A 132 -15.79 18.06 -14.01
N ALA A 133 -15.16 18.85 -13.14
CA ALA A 133 -13.72 18.83 -12.92
C ALA A 133 -13.25 17.50 -12.32
N ILE A 134 -13.97 16.95 -11.33
CA ILE A 134 -13.71 15.62 -10.77
C ILE A 134 -13.84 14.54 -11.85
N GLY A 135 -14.83 14.64 -12.74
CA GLY A 135 -14.97 13.75 -13.88
C GLY A 135 -13.69 13.68 -14.75
N ARG A 136 -12.97 14.80 -14.90
CA ARG A 136 -11.66 14.81 -15.60
C ARG A 136 -10.58 14.07 -14.82
N ILE A 137 -10.52 14.23 -13.50
CA ILE A 137 -9.58 13.52 -12.63
C ILE A 137 -9.80 12.01 -12.76
N LEU A 138 -11.03 11.56 -12.56
CA LEU A 138 -11.39 10.13 -12.62
C LEU A 138 -11.13 9.53 -14.01
N ARG A 139 -11.40 10.29 -15.09
CA ARG A 139 -11.09 9.85 -16.46
C ARG A 139 -9.60 9.63 -16.68
N ALA A 140 -8.74 10.46 -16.09
CA ALA A 140 -7.29 10.27 -16.17
C ALA A 140 -6.86 8.95 -15.50
N HIS A 141 -7.49 8.57 -14.39
CA HIS A 141 -7.23 7.28 -13.74
C HIS A 141 -7.72 6.09 -14.56
N VAL A 142 -8.89 6.18 -15.21
CA VAL A 142 -9.36 5.14 -16.13
C VAL A 142 -8.38 4.96 -17.28
N ALA A 143 -7.90 6.05 -17.87
CA ALA A 143 -6.97 6.00 -19.00
C ALA A 143 -5.61 5.39 -18.61
N ASP A 144 -5.00 5.84 -17.51
CA ASP A 144 -3.70 5.35 -17.05
C ASP A 144 -3.77 3.92 -16.50
N GLY A 145 -4.79 3.61 -15.70
CA GLY A 145 -5.00 2.26 -15.16
C GLY A 145 -5.30 1.23 -16.24
N SER A 146 -6.04 1.61 -17.30
CA SER A 146 -6.29 0.72 -18.44
C SER A 146 -5.03 0.39 -19.26
N ALA A 147 -4.01 1.26 -19.22
CA ALA A 147 -2.73 1.02 -19.89
C ALA A 147 -1.82 0.07 -19.09
N GLN A 148 -1.98 0.03 -17.76
CA GLN A 148 -1.14 -0.75 -16.84
C GLN A 148 -1.74 -2.12 -16.51
N SER A 149 -3.07 -2.28 -16.68
CA SER A 149 -3.79 -3.52 -16.37
C SER A 149 -4.08 -4.39 -17.60
N PRO A 150 -4.12 -5.73 -17.47
CA PRO A 150 -4.64 -6.62 -18.51
C PRO A 150 -6.04 -6.20 -19.00
N PRO A 151 -6.41 -6.42 -20.28
CA PRO A 151 -7.68 -5.93 -20.85
C PRO A 151 -8.95 -6.35 -20.11
N ARG A 152 -8.92 -7.52 -19.44
CA ARG A 152 -10.04 -8.05 -18.66
C ARG A 152 -10.23 -7.34 -17.31
N THR A 153 -9.15 -6.89 -16.67
CA THR A 153 -9.19 -6.19 -15.38
C THR A 153 -9.35 -4.68 -15.57
N ALA A 154 -8.82 -4.11 -16.66
CA ALA A 154 -9.00 -2.70 -17.01
C ALA A 154 -10.47 -2.26 -17.06
N ARG A 155 -11.35 -3.10 -17.62
CA ARG A 155 -12.80 -2.82 -17.73
C ARG A 155 -13.57 -2.92 -16.40
N ARG A 156 -12.95 -3.51 -15.38
CA ARG A 156 -13.55 -3.71 -14.05
C ARG A 156 -12.76 -2.99 -12.96
N MET A 157 -11.97 -1.98 -13.34
CA MET A 157 -11.14 -1.25 -12.40
C MET A 157 -12.01 -0.52 -11.39
N THR A 158 -11.90 -0.94 -10.14
CA THR A 158 -12.57 -0.28 -9.03
C THR A 158 -11.69 0.83 -8.44
N VAL A 159 -12.30 1.74 -7.69
CA VAL A 159 -11.59 2.77 -6.91
C VAL A 159 -10.50 2.15 -6.05
N GLY A 160 -10.85 1.14 -5.26
CA GLY A 160 -9.90 0.48 -4.36
C GLY A 160 -8.79 -0.24 -5.14
N GLY A 161 -9.12 -0.87 -6.27
CA GLY A 161 -8.12 -1.51 -7.13
C GLY A 161 -7.08 -0.50 -7.64
N ARG A 162 -7.55 0.66 -8.09
CA ARG A 162 -6.66 1.73 -8.56
C ARG A 162 -5.85 2.35 -7.44
N VAL A 163 -6.45 2.66 -6.30
CA VAL A 163 -5.71 3.23 -5.16
C VAL A 163 -4.64 2.28 -4.64
N ARG A 164 -4.93 0.96 -4.57
CA ARG A 164 -3.91 -0.04 -4.25
C ARG A 164 -2.77 -0.06 -5.27
N GLU A 165 -3.09 -0.01 -6.56
CA GLU A 165 -2.08 0.06 -7.62
C GLU A 165 -1.19 1.29 -7.48
N LEU A 166 -1.80 2.45 -7.24
CA LEU A 166 -1.08 3.69 -7.03
C LEU A 166 -0.17 3.59 -5.79
N ARG A 167 -0.70 3.17 -4.63
CA ARG A 167 0.10 3.00 -3.40
C ARG A 167 1.23 1.99 -3.51
N ALA A 168 1.08 0.99 -4.37
CA ALA A 168 2.10 -0.01 -4.66
C ALA A 168 3.15 0.48 -5.69
N THR A 169 2.90 1.62 -6.34
CA THR A 169 3.82 2.19 -7.33
C THR A 169 5.08 2.67 -6.60
N PRO A 170 6.28 2.22 -7.04
CA PRO A 170 7.54 2.72 -6.50
C PRO A 170 7.60 4.24 -6.50
N ASP A 171 8.31 4.81 -5.52
CA ASP A 171 8.50 6.26 -5.37
C ASP A 171 7.23 7.07 -5.07
N TRP A 172 6.10 6.40 -4.82
CA TRP A 172 4.80 7.05 -4.63
C TRP A 172 4.09 6.55 -3.36
N ASP A 173 3.84 7.46 -2.42
CA ASP A 173 3.15 7.38 -1.10
C ASP A 173 3.42 6.16 -0.16
N GLY A 174 3.50 4.92 -0.68
CA GLY A 174 3.85 3.68 0.01
C GLY A 174 5.35 3.38 0.12
N GLY A 175 6.21 4.22 -0.46
CA GLY A 175 7.66 4.12 -0.37
C GLY A 175 8.34 3.56 -1.62
N ASP A 176 9.66 3.68 -1.68
CA ASP A 176 10.48 3.21 -2.80
C ASP A 176 11.05 1.83 -2.49
N TRP A 177 10.21 0.80 -2.69
CA TRP A 177 10.62 -0.58 -2.45
C TRP A 177 11.81 -1.01 -3.35
N PRO A 178 11.94 -0.57 -4.63
CA PRO A 178 13.16 -0.83 -5.39
C PRO A 178 14.42 -0.25 -4.74
N ALA A 179 14.40 0.99 -4.24
CA ALA A 179 15.56 1.56 -3.55
C ALA A 179 15.84 0.87 -2.21
N ALA A 180 14.82 0.46 -1.45
CA ALA A 180 15.01 -0.29 -0.21
C ALA A 180 15.70 -1.64 -0.48
N LEU A 181 15.26 -2.38 -1.50
CA LEU A 181 15.93 -3.61 -1.94
C LEU A 181 17.38 -3.34 -2.40
N ALA A 182 17.61 -2.26 -3.15
CA ALA A 182 18.94 -1.87 -3.59
C ALA A 182 19.85 -1.51 -2.40
N LEU A 183 19.32 -0.83 -1.39
CA LEU A 183 20.03 -0.48 -0.15
C LEU A 183 20.41 -1.74 0.63
N ALA A 184 19.49 -2.68 0.83
CA ALA A 184 19.76 -3.95 1.49
C ALA A 184 20.89 -4.73 0.78
N ARG A 185 20.80 -4.86 -0.56
CA ARG A 185 21.84 -5.50 -1.38
C ARG A 185 23.17 -4.76 -1.28
N ARG A 186 23.17 -3.43 -1.22
CA ARG A 186 24.37 -2.62 -1.06
C ARG A 186 25.00 -2.79 0.32
N ALA A 187 24.19 -2.88 1.38
CA ALA A 187 24.67 -3.08 2.74
C ALA A 187 25.38 -4.44 2.88
N MET A 188 24.79 -5.52 2.35
CA MET A 188 25.43 -6.84 2.32
C MET A 188 26.76 -6.81 1.54
N ARG A 189 26.75 -6.29 0.30
CA ARG A 189 27.99 -6.15 -0.49
C ARG A 189 29.06 -5.34 0.23
N ARG A 190 28.68 -4.24 0.89
CA ARG A 190 29.63 -3.41 1.63
C ARG A 190 30.24 -4.15 2.81
N ALA A 191 29.45 -4.97 3.50
CA ALA A 191 29.95 -5.82 4.58
C ALA A 191 30.93 -6.88 4.05
N ASP A 192 30.60 -7.53 2.93
CA ASP A 192 31.50 -8.49 2.26
C ASP A 192 32.81 -7.81 1.82
N ASP A 193 32.74 -6.62 1.22
CA ASP A 193 33.92 -5.84 0.82
C ASP A 193 34.83 -5.52 2.03
N LEU A 194 34.23 -5.11 3.16
CA LEU A 194 34.97 -4.81 4.38
C LEU A 194 35.65 -6.05 4.97
N ARG A 195 35.00 -7.21 4.87
CA ARG A 195 35.55 -8.49 5.30
C ARG A 195 36.71 -8.92 4.40
N ASP A 196 36.55 -8.83 3.09
CA ASP A 196 37.58 -9.19 2.11
C ASP A 196 38.81 -8.27 2.23
N GLN A 197 38.60 -7.01 2.61
CA GLN A 197 39.66 -6.04 2.92
C GLN A 197 40.28 -6.24 4.33
N GLY A 198 39.76 -7.17 5.14
CA GLY A 198 40.20 -7.40 6.51
C GLY A 198 39.89 -6.27 7.49
N THR A 199 39.06 -5.30 7.10
CA THR A 199 38.67 -4.13 7.90
C THR A 199 37.52 -4.45 8.87
N TRP A 200 36.77 -5.51 8.59
CA TRP A 200 35.78 -6.06 9.50
C TRP A 200 35.95 -7.58 9.57
N GLN A 201 35.84 -8.14 10.77
CA GLN A 201 35.76 -9.57 10.98
C GLN A 201 34.58 -9.86 11.90
N PRO A 202 33.63 -10.75 11.52
CA PRO A 202 32.50 -11.07 12.36
C PRO A 202 32.92 -11.53 13.76
N THR A 203 32.48 -10.81 14.78
CA THR A 203 32.70 -11.20 16.17
C THR A 203 32.01 -12.53 16.48
N ALA A 204 32.42 -13.21 17.56
CA ALA A 204 31.76 -14.46 17.97
C ALA A 204 30.24 -14.27 18.20
N ARG A 205 29.83 -13.10 18.68
CA ARG A 205 28.41 -12.74 18.87
C ARG A 205 27.69 -12.59 17.53
N GLU A 206 28.29 -11.91 16.56
CA GLU A 206 27.75 -11.75 15.20
C GLU A 206 27.59 -13.10 14.51
N ARG A 207 28.62 -13.96 14.57
CA ARG A 207 28.57 -15.31 14.01
C ARG A 207 27.46 -16.16 14.62
N ALA A 208 27.31 -16.10 15.95
CA ALA A 208 26.24 -16.79 16.65
C ALA A 208 24.85 -16.26 16.31
N ILE A 209 24.70 -14.97 15.99
CA ILE A 209 23.42 -14.40 15.53
C ILE A 209 23.14 -14.82 14.09
N ALA A 210 24.12 -14.65 13.19
CA ALA A 210 24.01 -15.03 11.78
C ALA A 210 23.63 -16.52 11.63
N GLY A 211 24.28 -17.42 12.38
CA GLY A 211 23.97 -18.85 12.34
C GLY A 211 22.63 -19.25 12.98
N ARG A 212 22.00 -18.38 13.77
CA ARG A 212 20.68 -18.62 14.38
C ARG A 212 19.53 -18.16 13.50
N ILE A 213 19.74 -17.13 12.68
CA ILE A 213 18.73 -16.64 11.75
C ILE A 213 18.52 -17.69 10.65
N ARG A 214 17.30 -18.18 10.54
CA ARG A 214 16.88 -19.19 9.55
C ARG A 214 15.89 -18.55 8.60
N LEU A 215 16.34 -18.18 7.41
CA LEU A 215 15.51 -17.52 6.39
C LEU A 215 14.85 -18.52 5.42
N ASP A 216 15.33 -19.77 5.42
CA ASP A 216 14.92 -20.89 4.58
C ASP A 216 13.69 -21.63 5.09
N ARG A 217 13.46 -21.61 6.41
CA ARG A 217 12.36 -22.36 7.02
C ARG A 217 11.02 -21.71 6.66
N GLU A 218 10.15 -22.51 6.05
CA GLU A 218 8.72 -22.26 6.13
C GLU A 218 8.26 -22.51 7.57
N PRO A 219 7.43 -21.63 8.16
CA PRO A 219 6.79 -21.97 9.42
C PRO A 219 5.98 -23.25 9.22
N ALA A 220 6.12 -24.21 10.13
CA ALA A 220 5.30 -25.43 10.11
C ALA A 220 3.82 -25.02 10.29
N ASP A 221 3.08 -24.91 9.19
CA ASP A 221 1.63 -24.66 9.24
C ASP A 221 0.93 -26.00 9.39
N GLU A 222 1.03 -26.59 10.58
CA GLU A 222 0.36 -27.86 10.94
C GLU A 222 -1.17 -27.79 10.76
N ALA A 223 -1.73 -26.57 10.60
CA ALA A 223 -3.15 -26.31 10.38
C ALA A 223 -3.56 -26.18 8.89
N ALA A 224 -2.62 -26.25 7.93
CA ALA A 224 -2.89 -25.98 6.51
C ALA A 224 -3.88 -26.98 5.87
N LEU A 225 -3.98 -28.20 6.39
CA LEU A 225 -4.86 -29.25 5.83
C LEU A 225 -6.35 -29.04 6.15
N SER A 226 -6.69 -28.14 7.08
CA SER A 226 -8.06 -27.92 7.55
C SER A 226 -8.61 -26.52 7.26
N ARG A 227 -7.79 -25.62 6.68
CA ARG A 227 -8.23 -24.26 6.35
C ARG A 227 -8.90 -24.22 4.98
N PRO A 228 -9.92 -23.36 4.79
CA PRO A 228 -10.43 -23.07 3.45
C PRO A 228 -9.29 -22.55 2.57
N PRO A 229 -9.39 -22.74 1.24
CA PRO A 229 -8.36 -22.28 0.31
C PRO A 229 -8.18 -20.77 0.44
N THR A 230 -6.96 -20.34 0.74
CA THR A 230 -6.58 -18.92 0.87
C THR A 230 -5.68 -18.51 -0.29
N PRO A 231 -5.72 -17.24 -0.72
CA PRO A 231 -4.75 -16.72 -1.69
C PRO A 231 -3.32 -16.86 -1.17
N ASP A 232 -2.39 -17.11 -2.08
CA ASP A 232 -0.98 -17.40 -1.77
C ASP A 232 -0.22 -16.12 -1.39
N TRP A 233 -0.47 -15.02 -2.09
CA TRP A 233 0.27 -13.77 -1.90
C TRP A 233 0.22 -13.25 -0.44
N PRO A 234 -0.94 -13.19 0.27
CA PRO A 234 -0.96 -12.75 1.66
C PRO A 234 -0.17 -13.66 2.61
N ALA A 235 -0.17 -14.98 2.35
CA ALA A 235 0.59 -15.93 3.17
C ALA A 235 2.10 -15.70 3.03
N ARG A 236 2.58 -15.53 1.79
CA ARG A 236 3.97 -15.18 1.49
C ARG A 236 4.36 -13.83 2.07
N ALA A 237 3.50 -12.82 1.96
CA ALA A 237 3.78 -11.48 2.46
C ALA A 237 3.89 -11.46 4.00
N ARG A 238 2.98 -12.17 4.69
CA ARG A 238 3.02 -12.34 6.15
C ARG A 238 4.31 -13.02 6.60
N ARG A 239 4.76 -14.06 5.89
CA ARG A 239 6.05 -14.71 6.16
C ARG A 239 7.20 -13.70 6.07
N LEU A 240 7.25 -12.88 5.03
CA LEU A 240 8.29 -11.86 4.87
C LEU A 240 8.25 -10.80 5.98
N LEU A 241 7.06 -10.39 6.43
CA LEU A 241 6.91 -9.47 7.56
C LEU A 241 7.38 -10.08 8.90
N HIS A 242 7.14 -11.37 9.11
CA HIS A 242 7.69 -12.08 10.27
C HIS A 242 9.22 -12.13 10.23
N LEU A 243 9.81 -12.39 9.05
CA LEU A 243 11.26 -12.32 8.86
C LEU A 243 11.79 -10.91 9.10
N ALA A 244 11.07 -9.86 8.68
CA ALA A 244 11.44 -8.47 8.93
C ALA A 244 11.62 -8.19 10.43
N LEU A 245 10.66 -8.64 11.25
CA LEU A 245 10.72 -8.47 12.70
C LEU A 245 11.91 -9.23 13.31
N ALA A 246 12.15 -10.46 12.87
CA ALA A 246 13.27 -11.26 13.35
C ALA A 246 14.63 -10.64 13.00
N LEU A 247 14.78 -10.14 11.78
CA LEU A 247 15.99 -9.46 11.29
C LEU A 247 16.23 -8.14 12.02
N SER A 248 15.19 -7.32 12.21
CA SER A 248 15.28 -6.07 12.97
C SER A 248 15.68 -6.32 14.43
N THR A 249 15.04 -7.30 15.10
CA THR A 249 15.41 -7.69 16.47
C THR A 249 16.86 -8.18 16.56
N ALA A 250 17.31 -8.93 15.56
CA ALA A 250 18.69 -9.40 15.50
C ALA A 250 19.67 -8.23 15.31
N ALA A 251 19.34 -7.27 14.45
CA ALA A 251 20.14 -6.06 14.24
C ALA A 251 20.26 -5.23 15.51
N ASP A 252 19.17 -5.00 16.22
CA ASP A 252 19.14 -4.24 17.49
C ASP A 252 19.97 -4.93 18.58
N SER A 253 20.14 -6.24 18.49
CA SER A 253 20.96 -7.03 19.42
C SER A 253 22.47 -6.98 19.12
N LEU A 254 22.91 -6.25 18.09
CA LEU A 254 24.29 -6.10 17.65
C LEU A 254 24.78 -4.66 17.88
N PRO A 255 25.30 -4.32 19.08
CA PRO A 255 25.89 -3.01 19.29
C PRO A 255 27.16 -2.83 18.45
N GLY A 256 27.45 -1.59 18.06
CA GLY A 256 28.74 -1.20 17.48
C GLY A 256 29.91 -1.41 18.43
N GLU A 257 31.11 -1.62 17.88
CA GLU A 257 32.35 -1.78 18.67
C GLU A 257 32.60 -0.60 19.62
N ASP A 258 32.23 0.62 19.21
CA ASP A 258 32.37 1.85 20.00
C ASP A 258 31.04 2.35 20.59
N GLY A 259 29.96 1.56 20.49
CA GLY A 259 28.61 1.94 20.94
C GLY A 259 27.92 3.06 20.15
N SER A 260 28.57 3.64 19.14
CA SER A 260 28.07 4.82 18.40
C SER A 260 27.59 4.55 16.97
N SER A 261 28.02 3.45 16.33
CA SER A 261 27.65 3.10 14.95
C SER A 261 27.31 1.60 14.82
N PRO A 262 26.22 1.22 14.13
CA PRO A 262 25.86 -0.19 13.94
C PRO A 262 26.96 -0.94 13.18
N SER A 263 27.17 -2.21 13.53
CA SER A 263 28.14 -3.05 12.81
C SER A 263 27.73 -3.28 11.34
N PRO A 264 28.64 -3.72 10.46
CA PRO A 264 28.29 -4.05 9.08
C PRO A 264 27.17 -5.11 8.98
N LEU A 265 27.20 -6.13 9.86
CA LEU A 265 26.13 -7.12 9.95
C LEU A 265 24.81 -6.49 10.41
N ALA A 266 24.83 -5.68 11.46
CA ALA A 266 23.63 -4.98 11.95
C ALA A 266 23.00 -4.10 10.86
N THR A 267 23.82 -3.36 10.11
CA THR A 267 23.38 -2.51 9.00
C THR A 267 22.73 -3.32 7.88
N ALA A 268 23.32 -4.46 7.50
CA ALA A 268 22.75 -5.34 6.49
C ALA A 268 21.41 -5.97 6.94
N LEU A 269 21.32 -6.39 8.21
CA LEU A 269 20.10 -6.92 8.81
C LEU A 269 18.98 -5.87 8.86
N SER A 270 19.28 -4.66 9.35
CA SER A 270 18.31 -3.55 9.40
C SER A 270 17.80 -3.17 8.01
N ALA A 271 18.70 -2.98 7.04
CA ALA A 271 18.29 -2.62 5.68
C ALA A 271 17.44 -3.72 5.02
N THR A 272 17.73 -4.99 5.30
CA THR A 272 16.92 -6.13 4.81
C THR A 272 15.55 -6.16 5.49
N ALA A 273 15.50 -5.94 6.82
CA ALA A 273 14.26 -5.85 7.57
C ALA A 273 13.36 -4.72 7.07
N ASP A 274 13.93 -3.53 6.82
CA ASP A 274 13.20 -2.37 6.30
C ASP A 274 12.60 -2.66 4.92
N ALA A 275 13.37 -3.31 4.03
CA ALA A 275 12.89 -3.69 2.71
C ALA A 275 11.70 -4.67 2.78
N PHE A 276 11.71 -5.59 3.76
CA PHE A 276 10.59 -6.53 3.97
C PHE A 276 9.39 -5.83 4.60
N ALA A 277 9.62 -4.89 5.53
CA ALA A 277 8.58 -4.15 6.24
C ALA A 277 7.71 -3.28 5.31
N LEU A 278 8.23 -2.88 4.14
CA LEU A 278 7.46 -2.14 3.12
C LEU A 278 6.25 -2.93 2.57
N LEU A 279 6.19 -4.25 2.76
CA LEU A 279 5.00 -5.04 2.40
C LEU A 279 3.83 -4.84 3.35
N ARG A 280 4.02 -4.22 4.53
CA ARG A 280 3.02 -4.20 5.61
C ARG A 280 1.70 -3.59 5.18
N ALA A 281 1.72 -2.38 4.65
CA ALA A 281 0.50 -1.68 4.25
C ALA A 281 -0.28 -2.45 3.17
N GLY A 282 0.42 -2.98 2.17
CA GLY A 282 -0.18 -3.82 1.13
C GLY A 282 -0.76 -5.12 1.69
N THR A 283 -0.04 -5.77 2.62
CA THR A 283 -0.49 -7.01 3.27
C THR A 283 -1.75 -6.79 4.08
N GLU A 284 -1.75 -5.79 4.96
CA GLU A 284 -2.92 -5.44 5.78
C GLU A 284 -4.11 -5.15 4.88
N GLU A 285 -3.96 -4.34 3.83
CA GLU A 285 -5.08 -3.98 2.95
C GLU A 285 -5.65 -5.19 2.19
N ILE A 286 -4.81 -6.09 1.67
CA ILE A 286 -5.27 -7.29 0.97
C ILE A 286 -5.89 -8.31 1.94
N GLU A 287 -5.36 -8.45 3.16
CA GLU A 287 -5.95 -9.32 4.18
C GLU A 287 -7.34 -8.86 4.61
N HIS A 288 -7.54 -7.55 4.81
CA HIS A 288 -8.85 -6.98 5.11
C HIS A 288 -9.83 -7.23 3.95
N LEU A 289 -9.37 -7.07 2.71
CA LEU A 289 -10.20 -7.33 1.53
C LEU A 289 -10.61 -8.80 1.43
N TRP A 290 -9.68 -9.73 1.68
CA TRP A 290 -9.97 -11.16 1.70
C TRP A 290 -10.96 -11.52 2.83
N ALA A 291 -10.76 -10.98 4.02
CA ALA A 291 -11.65 -11.20 5.16
C ALA A 291 -13.07 -10.65 4.94
N ALA A 292 -13.19 -9.64 4.09
CA ALA A 292 -14.45 -9.01 3.71
C ALA A 292 -15.23 -9.75 2.62
N GLU A 293 -14.65 -10.77 1.99
CA GLU A 293 -15.32 -11.52 0.93
C GLU A 293 -16.57 -12.22 1.48
N PRO A 294 -17.76 -11.97 0.91
CA PRO A 294 -19.02 -12.50 1.44
C PRO A 294 -19.09 -14.03 1.34
N ARG A 295 -18.31 -14.63 0.44
CA ARG A 295 -18.13 -16.07 0.28
C ARG A 295 -16.70 -16.33 -0.17
N VAL A 296 -16.13 -17.45 0.26
CA VAL A 296 -14.83 -17.91 -0.24
C VAL A 296 -14.91 -18.03 -1.77
N PRO A 297 -14.07 -17.30 -2.52
CA PRO A 297 -13.99 -17.42 -3.98
C PRO A 297 -13.73 -18.85 -4.42
N ALA A 298 -14.36 -19.25 -5.52
CA ALA A 298 -14.17 -20.59 -6.09
C ALA A 298 -12.74 -20.82 -6.59
N ASP A 299 -12.02 -19.75 -6.93
CA ASP A 299 -10.64 -19.75 -7.39
C ASP A 299 -9.87 -18.59 -6.72
N PRO A 300 -9.04 -18.88 -5.70
CA PRO A 300 -8.21 -17.88 -5.03
C PRO A 300 -7.19 -17.21 -5.96
N ASP A 301 -6.70 -17.89 -6.99
CA ASP A 301 -5.68 -17.34 -7.90
C ASP A 301 -6.29 -16.27 -8.80
N THR A 302 -7.50 -16.52 -9.30
CA THR A 302 -8.27 -15.51 -10.03
C THR A 302 -8.61 -14.32 -9.15
N TRP A 303 -8.93 -14.53 -7.87
CA TRP A 303 -9.14 -13.45 -6.91
C TRP A 303 -7.87 -12.63 -6.73
N GLU A 304 -6.72 -13.28 -6.49
CA GLU A 304 -5.43 -12.61 -6.33
C GLU A 304 -5.08 -11.74 -7.54
N LEU A 305 -5.23 -12.27 -8.76
CA LEU A 305 -4.98 -11.53 -9.99
C LEU A 305 -5.86 -10.28 -10.16
N CYS A 306 -7.05 -10.29 -9.57
CA CYS A 306 -8.00 -9.19 -9.65
C CYS A 306 -7.79 -8.14 -8.55
N HIS A 307 -7.23 -8.53 -7.40
CA HIS A 307 -7.19 -7.69 -6.20
C HIS A 307 -5.79 -7.26 -5.78
N VAL A 308 -4.75 -8.03 -6.12
CA VAL A 308 -3.35 -7.72 -5.84
C VAL A 308 -2.71 -7.01 -7.05
N PRO A 309 -2.33 -5.72 -6.91
CA PRO A 309 -1.67 -4.99 -7.98
C PRO A 309 -0.41 -5.68 -8.48
N ALA A 310 -0.12 -5.52 -9.78
CA ALA A 310 1.09 -6.07 -10.39
C ALA A 310 2.36 -5.63 -9.64
N ALA A 311 2.44 -4.37 -9.21
CA ALA A 311 3.59 -3.87 -8.46
C ALA A 311 3.80 -4.59 -7.11
N LEU A 312 2.73 -4.95 -6.37
CA LEU A 312 2.85 -5.75 -5.15
C LEU A 312 3.28 -7.20 -5.43
N ARG A 313 2.84 -7.77 -6.55
CA ARG A 313 3.30 -9.09 -7.01
C ARG A 313 4.78 -9.07 -7.41
N THR A 314 5.24 -8.02 -8.10
CA THR A 314 6.67 -7.84 -8.40
C THR A 314 7.48 -7.59 -7.13
N GLN A 315 6.97 -6.77 -6.20
CA GLN A 315 7.65 -6.51 -4.93
C GLN A 315 7.87 -7.80 -4.16
N ILE A 316 6.86 -8.67 -4.02
CA ILE A 316 7.00 -9.91 -3.26
C ILE A 316 8.05 -10.86 -3.89
N GLU A 317 8.06 -11.00 -5.22
CA GLU A 317 9.03 -11.82 -5.96
C GLU A 317 10.46 -11.31 -5.74
N GLU A 318 10.66 -9.99 -5.85
CA GLU A 318 11.97 -9.36 -5.64
C GLU A 318 12.43 -9.40 -4.18
N THR A 319 11.50 -9.32 -3.24
CA THR A 319 11.78 -9.49 -1.81
C THR A 319 12.18 -10.94 -1.49
N GLU A 320 11.57 -11.94 -2.11
CA GLU A 320 12.01 -13.34 -1.99
C GLU A 320 13.39 -13.59 -2.63
N HIS A 321 13.71 -12.89 -3.71
CA HIS A 321 15.08 -12.89 -4.24
C HIS A 321 16.07 -12.31 -3.23
N LEU A 322 15.67 -11.26 -2.49
CA LEU A 322 16.49 -10.71 -1.42
C LEU A 322 16.65 -11.70 -0.25
N VAL A 323 15.63 -12.48 0.09
CA VAL A 323 15.75 -13.55 1.11
C VAL A 323 16.88 -14.52 0.77
N ARG A 324 16.94 -15.02 -0.47
CA ARG A 324 18.02 -15.92 -0.92
C ARG A 324 19.40 -15.28 -0.83
N ALA A 325 19.51 -14.00 -1.17
CA ALA A 325 20.77 -13.26 -1.05
C ALA A 325 21.19 -13.06 0.41
N ALA A 326 20.25 -12.71 1.28
CA ALA A 326 20.48 -12.55 2.71
C ALA A 326 20.88 -13.87 3.38
N GLU A 327 20.29 -14.99 2.97
CA GLU A 327 20.66 -16.32 3.47
C GLU A 327 22.12 -16.65 3.14
N ALA A 328 22.54 -16.45 1.89
CA ALA A 328 23.93 -16.67 1.48
C ALA A 328 24.89 -15.76 2.25
N PHE A 329 24.55 -14.48 2.41
CA PHE A 329 25.33 -13.53 3.21
C PHE A 329 25.46 -13.98 4.67
N LEU A 330 24.37 -14.39 5.32
CA LEU A 330 24.39 -14.84 6.72
C LEU A 330 25.20 -16.13 6.90
N TRP A 331 25.13 -17.06 5.95
CA TRP A 331 25.97 -18.25 5.95
C TRP A 331 27.46 -17.89 5.93
N VAL A 332 27.85 -17.01 5.03
CA VAL A 332 29.23 -16.52 4.90
C VAL A 332 29.68 -15.81 6.18
N ALA A 333 28.83 -14.96 6.76
CA ALA A 333 29.12 -14.26 8.00
C ALA A 333 29.24 -15.21 9.20
N ALA A 334 28.50 -16.33 9.22
CA ALA A 334 28.55 -17.30 10.31
C ALA A 334 29.78 -18.23 10.24
N CYS A 335 30.23 -18.58 9.03
CA CYS A 335 31.30 -19.54 8.80
C CYS A 335 32.69 -18.92 8.57
N GLY A 336 32.78 -17.63 8.26
CA GLY A 336 34.02 -16.86 8.22
C GLY A 336 34.65 -16.69 9.60
#